data_AF-A0A933KS88-F1
#
_entry.id   AF-A0A933KS88-F1
#
_cell.length_a   1.000
_cell.length_b   1.000
_cell.length_c   1.000
_cell.angle_alpha   90.00
_cell.angle_beta   90.00
_cell.angle_gamma   90.00
#
_symmetry.space_group_name_H-M   'P 1'
#
loop_
_entity.id
_entity.type
_entity.pdbx_description
1 polymer ?
#
loop_
_entity_poly.entity_id
_entity_poly.type
_entity_poly.pdbx_seq_one_letter_code
_entity_poly.pdbx_strand_id
1 'polypeptide(L)'
;MLSWSSTQSGTPADLAAIAVGEGDAGLPHGAELVRFTEALAGWDEAALAAARAALVAAAGEEFMIDAAAVAANFEMMTRVADGTGARFPEASAAHRAELDARLDIGSFTSAR
;
A
#
# COMPACT_ATOMS: atom_id res chain seq x y z
N MET A 1 9.24 5.85 -3.95
CA MET A 1 8.84 5.42 -5.31
C MET A 1 7.46 5.95 -5.67
N LEU A 2 6.41 5.69 -4.87
CA LEU A 2 5.06 6.20 -5.12
C LEU A 2 4.98 7.74 -5.13
N SER A 3 5.57 8.44 -4.15
CA SER A 3 5.56 9.91 -4.09
C SER A 3 6.08 10.56 -5.38
N TRP A 4 7.27 10.11 -5.81
CA TRP A 4 7.92 10.57 -7.02
C TRP A 4 7.11 10.22 -8.29
N SER A 5 6.62 8.98 -8.40
CA SER A 5 5.81 8.55 -9.56
C SER A 5 4.52 9.35 -9.67
N SER A 6 3.82 9.57 -8.56
CA SER A 6 2.55 10.30 -8.52
C SER A 6 2.71 11.77 -8.92
N THR A 7 3.85 12.37 -8.57
CA THR A 7 4.18 13.74 -8.99
C THR A 7 4.51 13.79 -10.48
N GLN A 8 5.24 12.82 -11.01
CA GLN A 8 5.55 12.75 -12.44
C GLN A 8 4.33 12.48 -13.31
N SER A 9 3.37 11.69 -12.83
CA SER A 9 2.12 11.42 -13.55
C SER A 9 1.09 12.56 -13.46
N GLY A 10 1.38 13.63 -12.71
CA GLY A 10 0.45 14.76 -12.53
C GLY A 10 -0.74 14.44 -11.63
N THR A 11 -0.66 13.39 -10.81
CA THR A 11 -1.71 12.98 -9.88
C THR A 11 -1.08 12.72 -8.51
N PRO A 12 -0.74 13.77 -7.75
CA PRO A 12 -0.01 13.62 -6.50
C PRO A 12 -0.87 12.86 -5.49
N ALA A 13 -0.38 11.70 -5.06
CA ALA A 13 -1.07 10.87 -4.10
C ALA A 13 -0.89 11.42 -2.68
N ASP A 14 -1.96 11.44 -1.89
CA ASP A 14 -1.87 11.74 -0.46
C ASP A 14 -1.32 10.52 0.30
N LEU A 15 -0.04 10.58 0.62
CA LEU A 15 0.65 9.51 1.35
C LEU A 15 0.18 9.39 2.81
N ALA A 16 -0.40 10.44 3.40
CA ALA A 16 -0.90 10.38 4.77
C ALA A 16 -2.18 9.55 4.82
N ALA A 17 -3.10 9.76 3.87
CA ALA A 17 -4.29 8.92 3.69
C ALA A 17 -3.91 7.44 3.53
N ILE A 18 -2.89 7.15 2.70
CA ILE A 18 -2.38 5.79 2.51
C ILE A 18 -1.78 5.22 3.80
N ALA A 19 -0.99 6.00 4.53
CA ALA A 19 -0.37 5.53 5.77
C ALA A 19 -1.38 5.25 6.88
N VAL A 20 -2.48 6.00 6.95
CA VAL A 20 -3.57 5.75 7.91
C VAL A 20 -4.47 4.58 7.48
N GLY A 21 -4.43 4.17 6.21
CA GLY A 21 -5.30 3.13 5.67
C GLY A 21 -6.74 3.63 5.44
N GLU A 22 -6.94 4.93 5.28
CA GLU A 22 -8.26 5.55 5.09
C GLU A 22 -8.28 6.61 3.98
N GLY A 23 -9.45 6.84 3.38
CA GLY A 23 -9.64 7.84 2.33
C GLY A 23 -9.26 7.33 0.93
N ASP A 24 -9.20 8.24 -0.05
CA ASP A 24 -8.97 7.92 -1.46
C ASP A 24 -7.57 8.26 -2.00
N ALA A 25 -6.74 8.86 -1.15
CA ALA A 25 -5.40 9.35 -1.51
C ALA A 25 -5.35 10.27 -2.75
N GLY A 26 -6.47 10.83 -3.21
CA GLY A 26 -6.56 11.60 -4.45
C GLY A 26 -6.37 10.77 -5.73
N LEU A 27 -6.53 9.44 -5.66
CA LEU A 27 -6.33 8.54 -6.79
C LEU A 27 -7.67 7.95 -7.31
N PRO A 28 -7.77 7.64 -8.62
CA PRO A 28 -8.89 6.88 -9.15
C PRO A 28 -9.06 5.56 -8.40
N HIS A 29 -10.28 5.29 -7.94
CA HIS A 29 -10.63 4.11 -7.12
C HIS A 29 -9.80 3.98 -5.83
N GLY A 30 -9.19 5.07 -5.36
CA GLY A 30 -8.24 5.01 -4.26
C GLY A 30 -8.86 4.53 -2.95
N ALA A 31 -10.12 4.88 -2.67
CA ALA A 31 -10.80 4.42 -1.45
C ALA A 31 -11.04 2.91 -1.47
N GLU A 32 -11.40 2.35 -2.63
CA GLU A 32 -11.58 0.93 -2.82
C GLU A 32 -10.24 0.19 -2.77
N LEU A 33 -9.19 0.76 -3.36
CA LEU A 33 -7.84 0.21 -3.34
C LEU A 33 -7.26 0.16 -1.92
N VAL A 34 -7.35 1.26 -1.16
CA VAL A 34 -6.91 1.33 0.24
C VAL A 34 -7.65 0.29 1.08
N ARG A 35 -8.99 0.24 1.01
CA ARG A 35 -9.78 -0.77 1.74
C ARG A 35 -9.40 -2.20 1.35
N PHE A 36 -9.15 -2.45 0.06
CA PHE A 36 -8.74 -3.76 -0.43
C PHE A 36 -7.37 -4.18 0.13
N THR A 37 -6.38 -3.29 0.13
CA THR A 37 -5.05 -3.59 0.67
C THR A 37 -5.05 -3.75 2.19
N GLU A 38 -5.82 -2.95 2.93
CA GLU A 38 -5.98 -3.10 4.38
C GLU A 38 -6.62 -4.46 4.72
N ALA A 39 -7.69 -4.83 4.03
CA ALA A 39 -8.34 -6.12 4.25
C ALA A 39 -7.43 -7.31 3.87
N LEU A 40 -6.53 -7.13 2.89
CA LEU A 40 -5.57 -8.15 2.49
C LEU A 40 -4.51 -8.40 3.58
N ALA A 41 -4.08 -7.34 4.27
CA ALA A 41 -3.12 -7.43 5.37
C ALA A 41 -3.74 -7.90 6.70
N GLY A 42 -5.07 -7.78 6.87
CA GLY A 42 -5.78 -8.04 8.13
C GLY A 42 -6.19 -9.50 8.41
N TRP A 43 -5.96 -10.44 7.49
CA TRP A 43 -6.31 -11.88 7.62
C TRP A 43 -7.80 -12.16 7.89
N ASP A 44 -8.68 -11.20 7.62
CA ASP A 44 -10.13 -11.35 7.70
C ASP A 44 -10.71 -11.68 6.32
N GLU A 45 -11.07 -12.95 6.12
CA GLU A 45 -11.61 -13.42 4.84
C GLU A 45 -12.92 -12.73 4.45
N ALA A 46 -13.77 -12.38 5.42
CA ALA A 46 -15.05 -11.73 5.15
C ALA A 46 -14.83 -10.26 4.73
N ALA A 47 -13.96 -9.54 5.44
CA ALA A 47 -13.57 -8.18 5.08
C ALA A 47 -12.92 -8.15 3.68
N LEU A 48 -12.04 -9.11 3.39
CA LEU A 48 -11.36 -9.19 2.11
C LEU A 48 -12.31 -9.55 0.96
N ALA A 49 -13.28 -10.44 1.19
CA ALA A 49 -14.32 -10.74 0.20
C ALA A 49 -15.19 -9.50 -0.10
N ALA A 50 -15.59 -8.76 0.94
CA ALA A 50 -16.36 -7.53 0.79
C ALA A 50 -15.58 -6.45 0.03
N ALA A 51 -14.30 -6.25 0.35
CA ALA A 51 -13.46 -5.28 -0.33
C ALA A 51 -13.21 -5.63 -1.81
N ARG A 52 -13.02 -6.92 -2.14
CA ARG A 52 -12.96 -7.38 -3.53
C ARG A 52 -14.23 -7.05 -4.30
N ALA A 53 -15.39 -7.37 -3.73
CA ALA A 53 -16.68 -7.10 -4.37
C ALA A 53 -16.88 -5.59 -4.63
N ALA A 54 -16.49 -4.74 -3.67
CA ALA A 54 -16.56 -3.29 -3.83
C ALA A 54 -15.64 -2.77 -4.94
N LEU A 55 -14.41 -3.29 -5.03
CA LEU A 55 -13.46 -2.90 -6.07
C LEU A 55 -13.92 -3.35 -7.46
N VAL A 56 -14.46 -4.57 -7.59
CA VAL A 56 -15.07 -5.05 -8.84
C VAL A 56 -16.24 -4.17 -9.26
N ALA A 57 -17.10 -3.77 -8.31
CA ALA A 57 -18.23 -2.89 -8.62
C ALA A 57 -17.79 -1.50 -9.10
N ALA A 58 -16.68 -0.97 -8.60
CA ALA A 58 -16.19 0.37 -8.93
C ALA A 58 -15.33 0.42 -10.21
N ALA A 59 -14.53 -0.62 -10.47
CA ALA A 59 -13.47 -0.60 -11.48
C ALA A 59 -13.48 -1.81 -12.44
N GLY A 60 -14.30 -2.83 -12.17
CA GLY A 60 -14.37 -4.06 -12.96
C GLY A 60 -13.48 -5.19 -12.45
N GLU A 61 -13.74 -6.40 -12.94
CA GLU A 61 -13.05 -7.62 -12.52
C GLU A 61 -11.57 -7.64 -12.94
N GLU A 62 -11.27 -7.25 -14.18
CA GLU A 62 -9.89 -7.19 -14.69
C GLU A 62 -9.02 -6.24 -13.83
N PHE A 63 -9.55 -5.06 -13.49
CA PHE A 63 -8.85 -4.11 -12.63
C PHE A 63 -8.58 -4.67 -11.23
N MET A 64 -9.56 -5.37 -10.64
CA MET A 64 -9.38 -6.00 -9.33
C MET A 64 -8.30 -7.09 -9.37
N ILE A 65 -8.24 -7.89 -10.44
CA ILE A 65 -7.21 -8.91 -10.64
C ILE A 65 -5.82 -8.26 -10.73
N ASP A 66 -5.69 -7.18 -11.51
CA ASP A 66 -4.43 -6.45 -11.63
C ASP A 66 -4.00 -5.85 -10.28
N ALA A 67 -4.92 -5.25 -9.54
CA ALA A 67 -4.65 -4.71 -8.20
C ALA A 67 -4.18 -5.82 -7.24
N ALA A 68 -4.81 -6.99 -7.28
CA ALA A 68 -4.42 -8.15 -6.47
C ALA A 68 -3.03 -8.66 -6.86
N ALA A 69 -2.69 -8.71 -8.15
CA ALA A 69 -1.37 -9.09 -8.62
C ALA A 69 -0.28 -8.12 -8.15
N VAL A 70 -0.55 -6.82 -8.20
CA VAL A 70 0.36 -5.79 -7.67
C VAL A 70 0.57 -5.96 -6.16
N ALA A 71 -0.51 -6.09 -5.39
CA ALA A 71 -0.43 -6.29 -3.94
C ALA A 71 0.38 -7.55 -3.59
N ALA A 72 0.10 -8.68 -4.26
CA ALA A 72 0.83 -9.93 -4.06
C ALA A 72 2.33 -9.81 -4.37
N ASN A 73 2.71 -9.05 -5.40
CA ASN A 73 4.11 -8.82 -5.73
C ASN A 73 4.84 -8.05 -4.61
N PHE A 74 4.23 -7.00 -4.06
CA PHE A 74 4.83 -6.25 -2.94
C PHE A 74 4.93 -7.10 -1.67
N GLU A 75 3.88 -7.85 -1.36
CA GLU A 75 3.83 -8.79 -0.24
C GLU A 75 4.94 -9.86 -0.31
N MET A 76 5.21 -10.38 -1.51
CA MET A 76 6.32 -11.31 -1.73
C MET A 76 7.67 -10.65 -1.48
N MET A 77 7.88 -9.43 -1.99
CA MET A 77 9.14 -8.71 -1.77
C MET A 77 9.37 -8.37 -0.28
N THR A 78 8.33 -7.98 0.45
CA THR A 78 8.40 -7.72 1.90
C THR A 78 8.88 -8.95 2.66
N ARG A 79 8.27 -10.13 2.40
CA ARG A 79 8.68 -11.39 3.05
C ARG A 79 10.14 -11.77 2.76
N VAL A 80 10.60 -11.56 1.52
CA VAL A 80 12.00 -11.81 1.16
C VAL A 80 12.95 -10.85 1.89
N ALA A 81 12.61 -9.56 1.95
CA ALA A 81 13.41 -8.56 2.65
C ALA A 81 13.51 -8.87 4.16
N ASP A 82 12.38 -9.18 4.79
CA ASP A 82 12.31 -9.53 6.21
C ASP A 82 13.07 -10.83 6.51
N GLY A 83 12.90 -11.87 5.68
CA GLY A 83 13.55 -13.17 5.84
C GLY A 83 15.07 -13.13 5.63
N THR A 84 15.58 -12.20 4.84
CA THR A 84 17.02 -12.02 4.59
C THR A 84 17.68 -10.98 5.49
N GLY A 85 16.89 -10.23 6.26
CA GLY A 85 17.38 -9.11 7.05
C GLY A 85 17.91 -7.96 6.19
N ALA A 86 17.36 -7.78 4.98
CA ALA A 86 17.77 -6.74 4.04
C ALA A 86 17.72 -5.35 4.70
N ARG A 87 18.75 -4.54 4.46
CA ARG A 87 18.91 -3.20 5.04
C ARG A 87 18.93 -2.16 3.93
N PHE A 88 18.41 -0.97 4.22
CA PHE A 88 18.63 0.16 3.33
C PHE A 88 20.11 0.55 3.29
N PRO A 89 20.64 0.97 2.12
CA PRO A 89 21.92 1.65 2.07
C PRO A 89 21.91 2.91 2.93
N GLU A 90 23.04 3.23 3.56
CA GLU A 90 23.17 4.37 4.48
C GLU A 90 22.75 5.70 3.84
N ALA A 91 23.12 5.91 2.57
CA ALA A 91 22.73 7.09 1.79
C ALA A 91 21.21 7.24 1.60
N SER A 92 20.44 6.16 1.66
CA SER A 92 18.97 6.18 1.55
C SER A 92 18.27 6.23 2.91
N ALA A 93 18.96 5.89 4.00
CA ALA A 93 18.37 5.83 5.33
C ALA A 93 17.94 7.21 5.85
N ALA A 94 18.72 8.26 5.58
CA ALA A 94 18.40 9.63 6.02
C ALA A 94 17.08 10.16 5.42
N HIS A 95 16.87 9.96 4.12
CA HIS A 95 15.62 10.36 3.46
C HIS A 95 14.43 9.53 3.95
N ARG A 96 14.66 8.26 4.32
CA ARG A 96 13.63 7.38 4.89
C ARG A 96 13.19 7.87 6.27
N ALA A 97 14.14 8.23 7.14
CA ALA A 97 13.85 8.69 8.49
C ALA A 97 12.93 9.92 8.52
N GLU A 98 13.09 10.84 7.56
CA GLU A 98 12.19 11.99 7.40
C GLU A 98 10.76 11.55 7.02
N LEU A 99 10.66 10.60 6.08
CA LEU A 99 9.37 10.06 5.65
C LEU A 99 8.68 9.29 6.79
N ASP A 100 9.45 8.50 7.54
CA ASP A 100 8.97 7.71 8.66
C ASP A 100 8.43 8.62 9.78
N ALA A 101 9.14 9.69 10.11
CA ALA A 101 8.69 10.67 11.10
C ALA A 101 7.41 11.41 10.65
N ARG A 102 7.27 11.68 9.36
CA ARG A 102 6.10 12.38 8.80
C ARG A 102 4.85 11.51 8.73
N LEU A 103 5.01 10.22 8.48
CA LEU A 103 3.91 9.27 8.26
C LEU A 103 3.69 8.31 9.44
N ASP A 104 4.45 8.46 10.52
CA ASP A 104 4.45 7.58 11.70
C ASP A 104 4.66 6.09 11.36
N ILE A 105 5.49 5.79 10.35
CA ILE A 105 5.75 4.42 9.89
C ILE A 105 6.41 3.58 11.00
N GLY A 106 7.15 4.23 11.91
CA GLY A 106 7.81 3.54 13.04
C GLY A 106 6.86 2.90 14.03
N SER A 107 5.57 3.25 14.01
CA SER A 107 4.53 2.62 14.84
C SER A 107 4.09 1.25 14.32
N PHE A 108 4.33 0.94 13.03
CA PHE A 108 3.92 -0.33 12.42
C PHE A 108 4.86 -1.46 12.84
N THR A 109 4.25 -2.57 13.26
CA THR A 109 4.98 -3.80 13.57
C THR A 109 4.76 -4.83 12.47
N SER A 110 5.84 -5.49 12.02
CA SER A 110 5.72 -6.62 11.09
C SER A 110 4.81 -7.69 11.70
N ALA A 111 3.78 -8.08 10.95
CA ALA A 111 2.92 -9.20 11.29
C ALA A 111 3.74 -10.50 11.10
N ARG A 112 3.85 -11.30 12.16
CA ARG A 112 4.55 -12.60 12.13
C ARG A 112 3.65 -13.73 11.67
#